data_AF-A0A9X6S5B8-F1
#
_entry.id   AF-A0A9X6S5B8-F1
#
_cell.length_a   1.000
_cell.length_b   1.000
_cell.length_c   1.000
_cell.angle_alpha   90.00
_cell.angle_beta   90.00
_cell.angle_gamma   90.00
#
_symmetry.space_group_name_H-M   'P 1'
#
loop_
_entity.id
_entity.type
_entity.pdbx_description
1 polymer ?
#
loop_
_entity_poly.entity_id
_entity_poly.type
_entity_poly.pdbx_seq_one_letter_code
_entity_poly.pdbx_strand_id
1 'polypeptide(L)'
;MEALQVNINQNYLNDVINQIFKTSLEGVTWDINEFRKHCCSNKSAEWVRRYVILPFADEIDFDKGGWCLNPHGGKGKKQMIFAKSACEWMEENKRRIDWKGKV
;
A
#
# COMPACT_ATOMS: atom_id res chain seq x y z
N MET A 1 -29.25 -30.51 21.96
CA MET A 1 -28.78 -29.92 20.67
C MET A 1 -27.60 -30.74 20.23
N GLU A 2 -27.70 -31.41 19.08
CA GLU A 2 -26.55 -32.07 18.46
C GLU A 2 -25.67 -31.01 17.77
N ALA A 3 -24.35 -31.18 17.89
CA ALA A 3 -23.39 -30.29 17.26
C ALA A 3 -23.30 -30.61 15.76
N LEU A 4 -23.43 -29.58 14.93
CA LEU A 4 -23.21 -29.68 13.49
C LEU A 4 -21.72 -29.88 13.21
N GLN A 5 -21.35 -31.04 12.65
CA GLN A 5 -20.00 -31.29 12.16
C GLN A 5 -19.89 -30.85 10.70
N VAL A 6 -19.00 -29.89 10.44
CA VAL A 6 -18.65 -29.43 9.09
C VAL A 6 -17.35 -30.11 8.67
N ASN A 7 -17.39 -30.90 7.60
CA ASN A 7 -16.21 -31.48 6.97
C ASN A 7 -15.68 -30.53 5.89
N ILE A 8 -14.46 -30.01 6.06
CA ILE A 8 -13.84 -29.09 5.10
C ILE A 8 -12.87 -29.87 4.22
N ASN A 9 -12.98 -29.69 2.90
CA ASN A 9 -12.04 -30.26 1.95
C ASN A 9 -10.66 -29.60 2.10
N GLN A 10 -9.67 -30.37 2.58
CA GLN A 10 -8.32 -29.89 2.85
C GLN A 10 -7.63 -29.28 1.61
N ASN A 11 -7.88 -29.82 0.42
CA ASN A 11 -7.25 -29.33 -0.81
C ASN A 11 -7.79 -27.94 -1.18
N TYR A 12 -9.11 -27.76 -1.10
CA TYR A 12 -9.72 -26.44 -1.31
C TYR A 12 -9.21 -25.42 -0.29
N LEU A 13 -9.06 -25.83 0.96
CA LEU A 13 -8.51 -25.00 2.03
C LEU A 13 -7.08 -24.53 1.70
N ASN A 14 -6.24 -25.44 1.22
CA ASN A 14 -4.87 -25.13 0.81
C ASN A 14 -4.83 -24.19 -0.41
N ASP A 15 -5.73 -24.36 -1.38
CA ASP A 15 -5.80 -23.47 -2.55
C ASP A 15 -6.17 -22.04 -2.15
N VAL A 16 -7.17 -21.89 -1.29
CA VAL A 16 -7.56 -20.57 -0.74
C VAL A 16 -6.42 -19.94 0.03
N ILE A 17 -5.76 -20.70 0.91
CA ILE A 17 -4.59 -20.24 1.67
C ILE A 17 -3.47 -19.78 0.74
N ASN A 18 -3.14 -20.58 -0.27
CA ASN A 18 -2.08 -20.25 -1.23
C ASN A 18 -2.43 -19.03 -2.07
N GLN A 19 -3.70 -18.84 -2.43
CA GLN A 19 -4.16 -17.66 -3.14
C GLN A 19 -4.01 -16.41 -2.28
N ILE A 20 -4.40 -16.48 -0.99
CA ILE A 20 -4.24 -15.38 -0.03
C ILE A 20 -2.76 -15.02 0.12
N PHE A 21 -1.88 -16.00 0.33
CA PHE A 21 -0.44 -15.76 0.48
C PHE A 21 0.21 -15.22 -0.79
N LYS A 22 -0.18 -15.71 -1.98
CA LYS A 22 0.31 -15.15 -3.26
C LYS A 22 -0.06 -13.69 -3.44
N THR A 23 -1.14 -13.23 -2.82
CA THR A 23 -1.59 -11.83 -2.89
C THR A 23 -1.09 -10.98 -1.71
N SER A 24 -0.41 -11.57 -0.73
CA SER A 24 0.04 -10.83 0.44
C SER A 24 1.16 -9.85 0.09
N LEU A 25 0.98 -8.59 0.47
CA LEU A 25 1.99 -7.54 0.37
C LEU A 25 2.83 -7.43 1.66
N GLU A 26 2.71 -8.39 2.58
CA GLU A 26 3.47 -8.40 3.84
C GLU A 26 4.97 -8.51 3.58
N GLY A 27 5.75 -7.64 4.23
CA GLY A 27 7.21 -7.57 4.05
C GLY A 27 7.66 -6.99 2.70
N VAL A 28 6.74 -6.66 1.78
CA VAL A 28 7.08 -6.07 0.48
C VAL A 28 7.30 -4.56 0.64
N THR A 29 8.44 -4.09 0.12
CA THR A 29 8.74 -2.66 0.04
C THR A 29 8.86 -2.23 -1.41
N TRP A 30 8.39 -1.02 -1.70
CA TRP A 30 8.44 -0.39 -3.01
C TRP A 30 9.29 0.88 -2.98
N ASP A 31 9.79 1.23 -4.16
CA ASP A 31 10.18 2.61 -4.44
C ASP A 31 8.98 3.40 -4.99
N ILE A 32 9.19 4.68 -5.29
CA ILE A 32 8.11 5.53 -5.86
C ILE A 32 7.62 5.03 -7.23
N ASN A 33 8.43 4.31 -7.99
CA ASN A 33 8.05 3.80 -9.31
C ASN A 33 7.14 2.58 -9.22
N GLU A 34 7.38 1.68 -8.27
CA GLU A 34 6.48 0.56 -8.03
C GLU A 34 5.18 1.07 -7.37
N PHE A 35 5.28 1.96 -6.38
CA PHE A 35 4.10 2.56 -5.75
C PHE A 35 3.19 3.28 -6.75
N ARG A 36 3.74 4.10 -7.66
CA ARG A 36 2.92 4.83 -8.63
C ARG A 36 2.21 3.89 -9.61
N LYS A 37 2.81 2.76 -9.97
CA LYS A 37 2.19 1.75 -10.85
C LYS A 37 1.05 1.04 -10.15
N HIS A 38 1.25 0.62 -8.89
CA HIS A 38 0.27 -0.15 -8.15
C HIS A 38 -0.88 0.69 -7.60
N CYS A 39 -0.58 1.84 -7.01
CA CYS A 39 -1.57 2.62 -6.25
C CYS A 39 -2.03 3.89 -6.95
N CYS A 40 -1.25 4.43 -7.89
CA CYS A 40 -1.50 5.76 -8.46
C CYS A 40 -1.76 5.73 -9.97
N SER A 41 -2.29 4.62 -10.53
CA SER A 41 -2.61 4.49 -11.95
C SER A 41 -1.45 4.90 -12.89
N ASN A 42 -0.21 4.58 -12.49
CA ASN A 42 1.01 4.92 -13.22
C ASN A 42 1.21 6.43 -13.49
N LYS A 43 0.65 7.31 -12.63
CA LYS A 43 0.95 8.75 -12.65
C LYS A 43 2.46 9.01 -12.53
N SER A 44 2.91 10.21 -12.89
CA SER A 44 4.33 10.55 -12.79
C SER A 44 4.78 10.62 -11.33
N ALA A 45 6.08 10.41 -11.07
CA ALA A 45 6.64 10.54 -9.73
C ALA A 45 6.42 11.94 -9.14
N GLU A 46 6.46 12.99 -9.98
CA GLU A 46 6.16 14.36 -9.56
C GLU A 46 4.71 14.50 -9.10
N TRP A 47 3.76 13.90 -9.84
CA TRP A 47 2.35 13.92 -9.46
C TRP A 47 2.14 13.22 -8.12
N VAL A 48 2.74 12.05 -7.93
CA VAL A 48 2.67 11.30 -6.67
C VAL A 48 3.25 12.14 -5.53
N ARG A 49 4.37 12.83 -5.76
CA ARG A 49 4.99 13.68 -4.75
C ARG A 49 4.10 14.87 -4.38
N ARG A 50 3.50 15.54 -5.38
CA ARG A 50 2.69 16.74 -5.21
C ARG A 50 1.31 16.48 -4.61
N TYR A 51 0.66 15.36 -4.95
CA TYR A 51 -0.75 15.12 -4.60
C TYR A 51 -0.95 13.98 -3.59
N VAL A 52 0.09 13.19 -3.29
CA VAL A 52 0.01 12.08 -2.32
C VAL A 52 1.08 12.24 -1.23
N ILE A 53 2.36 12.34 -1.57
CA ILE A 53 3.40 12.25 -0.53
C ILE A 53 3.52 13.53 0.30
N LEU A 54 3.69 14.69 -0.34
CA LEU A 54 3.93 15.95 0.38
C LEU A 54 2.69 16.47 1.14
N PRO A 55 1.46 16.45 0.58
CA PRO A 55 0.29 16.95 1.29
C PRO A 55 -0.08 16.15 2.54
N PHE A 56 0.27 14.86 2.55
CA PHE A 56 -0.05 13.93 3.63
C PHE A 56 1.20 13.47 4.39
N ALA A 57 2.33 14.17 4.24
CA ALA A 57 3.63 13.73 4.76
C ALA A 57 3.59 13.42 6.27
N ASP A 58 2.88 14.24 7.05
CA ASP A 58 2.76 14.03 8.49
C ASP A 58 1.96 12.77 8.89
N GLU A 59 1.02 12.34 8.04
CA GLU A 59 0.21 11.13 8.26
C GLU A 59 0.91 9.87 7.75
N ILE A 60 1.67 9.99 6.66
CA ILE A 60 2.29 8.84 6.00
C ILE A 60 3.73 8.60 6.44
N ASP A 61 4.35 9.49 7.22
CA ASP A 61 5.72 9.32 7.71
C ASP A 61 5.83 8.06 8.59
N PHE A 62 6.72 7.15 8.21
CA PHE A 62 6.97 5.92 8.97
C PHE A 62 7.38 6.18 10.42
N ASP A 63 8.17 7.22 10.68
CA ASP A 63 8.60 7.57 12.04
C ASP A 63 7.43 8.06 12.91
N LYS A 64 6.29 8.39 12.29
CA LYS A 64 5.03 8.79 12.92
C LYS A 64 3.96 7.68 12.86
N GLY A 65 4.32 6.47 12.46
CA GLY A 65 3.41 5.34 12.34
C GLY A 65 2.75 5.18 10.97
N GLY A 66 3.17 5.97 9.98
CA GLY A 66 2.75 5.84 8.59
C GLY A 66 3.51 4.76 7.81
N TRP A 67 3.46 4.83 6.48
CA TRP A 67 3.96 3.78 5.57
C TRP A 67 5.11 4.22 4.65
N CYS A 68 5.51 5.48 4.69
CA CYS A 68 6.53 6.07 3.82
C CYS A 68 7.74 6.50 4.64
N LEU A 69 8.88 5.87 4.42
CA LEU A 69 10.15 6.29 5.00
C LEU A 69 10.69 7.50 4.24
N ASN A 70 11.05 8.56 4.96
CA ASN A 70 11.58 9.81 4.41
C ASN A 70 10.64 10.48 3.37
N PRO A 71 9.37 10.81 3.70
CA PRO A 71 8.41 11.38 2.75
C PRO A 71 8.88 12.73 2.17
N HIS A 72 9.53 13.56 2.99
CA HIS A 72 10.10 14.83 2.56
C HIS A 72 11.37 14.69 1.70
N GLY A 73 11.95 13.49 1.62
CA GLY A 73 13.26 13.25 1.01
C GLY A 73 14.41 13.86 1.81
N GLY A 74 15.56 14.05 1.14
CA GLY A 74 16.77 14.62 1.73
C GLY A 74 18.03 14.04 1.09
N LYS A 75 19.15 14.77 1.15
CA LYS A 75 20.43 14.28 0.62
C LYS A 75 20.80 12.95 1.30
N GLY A 76 21.05 11.93 0.49
CA GLY A 76 21.45 10.59 0.96
C GLY A 76 20.33 9.72 1.54
N LYS A 77 19.08 10.22 1.62
CA LYS A 77 17.95 9.47 2.18
C LYS A 77 17.14 8.82 1.06
N LYS A 78 17.18 7.48 0.99
CA LYS A 78 16.33 6.71 0.08
C LYS A 78 14.89 6.70 0.62
N GLN A 79 13.93 7.00 -0.25
CA GLN A 79 12.52 6.82 0.05
C GLN A 79 12.16 5.33 -0.09
N MET A 80 11.43 4.79 0.88
CA MET A 80 10.96 3.41 0.90
C MET A 80 9.50 3.40 1.31
N ILE A 81 8.69 2.58 0.63
CA ILE A 81 7.24 2.52 0.79
C ILE A 81 6.87 1.11 1.22
N PHE A 82 6.20 0.94 2.35
CA PHE A 82 5.69 -0.36 2.80
C PHE A 82 4.40 -0.68 2.07
N ALA A 83 4.42 -1.68 1.19
CA ALA A 83 3.41 -1.88 0.15
C ALA A 83 2.00 -2.11 0.72
N LYS A 84 1.85 -3.01 1.70
CA LYS A 84 0.56 -3.32 2.34
C LYS A 84 -0.09 -2.07 2.92
N SER A 85 0.62 -1.38 3.82
CA SER A 85 0.10 -0.19 4.50
C SER A 85 -0.14 0.98 3.55
N ALA A 86 0.67 1.12 2.49
CA ALA A 86 0.43 2.11 1.45
C ALA A 86 -0.86 1.84 0.65
N CYS A 87 -1.13 0.58 0.29
CA CYS A 87 -2.36 0.17 -0.37
C CYS A 87 -3.60 0.42 0.51
N GLU A 88 -3.54 0.01 1.78
CA GLU A 88 -4.62 0.21 2.76
C GLU A 88 -4.91 1.71 2.92
N TRP A 89 -3.88 2.53 3.16
CA TRP A 89 -4.04 3.98 3.29
C TRP A 89 -4.61 4.60 2.01
N MET A 90 -4.14 4.20 0.83
CA MET A 90 -4.64 4.71 -0.45
C MET A 90 -6.12 4.38 -0.66
N GLU A 91 -6.57 3.18 -0.27
CA GLU A 91 -7.97 2.77 -0.39
C GLU A 91 -8.88 3.61 0.52
N GLU A 92 -8.46 3.87 1.75
CA GLU A 92 -9.17 4.70 2.73
C GLU A 92 -9.19 6.18 2.33
N ASN A 93 -8.10 6.68 1.76
CA ASN A 93 -7.87 8.11 1.54
C ASN A 93 -8.04 8.56 0.08
N LYS A 94 -8.37 7.66 -0.86
CA LYS A 94 -8.52 7.97 -2.29
C LYS A 94 -9.43 9.17 -2.60
N ARG A 95 -10.41 9.47 -1.76
CA ARG A 95 -11.32 10.62 -1.94
C ARG A 95 -10.69 11.96 -1.56
N ARG A 96 -9.62 11.97 -0.75
CA ARG A 96 -8.88 13.17 -0.32
C ARG A 96 -7.85 13.62 -1.36
N ILE A 97 -7.51 12.73 -2.30
CA ILE A 97 -6.46 12.97 -3.31
C ILE A 97 -7.06 13.65 -4.55
N ASP A 98 -6.42 14.72 -5.02
CA ASP A 98 -6.78 15.35 -6.30
C ASP A 98 -6.22 14.56 -7.49
N TRP A 99 -6.92 13.49 -7.88
CA TRP A 99 -6.61 12.62 -9.03
C TRP A 99 -6.47 13.34 -10.38
N LYS A 100 -7.07 14.53 -10.51
CA LYS A 100 -7.09 15.32 -11.75
C LYS A 100 -6.02 16.41 -11.76
N GLY A 101 -5.26 16.54 -10.67
CA GLY A 101 -4.12 17.45 -10.57
C GLY A 101 -3.14 17.29 -11.72
N LYS A 102 -2.60 18.42 -12.20
CA LYS A 102 -1.65 18.46 -13.32
C LYS A 102 -0.23 18.72 -12.83
N VAL A 103 0.73 18.21 -13.57
CA VAL A 103 2.18 18.39 -13.44
C VAL A 103 2.74 18.75 -14.80
#